data_AF-A0A101W3F4-F1
#
_entry.id   AF-A0A101W3F4-F1
#
_cell.length_a   1.000
_cell.length_b   1.000
_cell.length_c   1.000
_cell.angle_alpha   90.00
_cell.angle_beta   90.00
_cell.angle_gamma   90.00
#
_symmetry.space_group_name_H-M   'P 1'
#
loop_
_entity.id
_entity.type
_entity.pdbx_description
1 polymer ?
#
loop_
_entity_poly.entity_id
_entity_poly.type
_entity_poly.pdbx_seq_one_letter_code
_entity_poly.pdbx_strand_id
1 'polypeptide(L)'
;MKRFIRNIAILIFPFLLMIIVNEVVRPTIMEKPYSKYEITAMNSIDKISDKCTWICHNNTRFCKENHVIFLKPYFKYTDTIYFGIISMFQKTGNYGLANIIFLVVLSPLLIWFFIIKSLNIQDEINKLKKQK
;
A
#
# COMPACT_ATOMS: atom_id res chain seq x y z
N MET A 1 14.19 -23.74 -11.26
CA MET A 1 12.95 -23.22 -11.89
C MET A 1 11.81 -22.98 -10.91
N LYS A 2 11.30 -23.99 -10.17
CA LYS A 2 10.14 -23.80 -9.25
C LYS A 2 10.33 -22.69 -8.20
N ARG A 3 11.50 -22.64 -7.53
CA ARG A 3 11.82 -21.58 -6.55
C ARG A 3 11.92 -20.19 -7.16
N PHE A 4 12.53 -20.09 -8.34
CA PHE A 4 12.68 -18.82 -9.06
C PHE A 4 11.31 -18.25 -9.45
N ILE A 5 10.44 -19.09 -10.04
CA ILE A 5 9.07 -18.71 -10.40
C ILE A 5 8.28 -18.32 -9.16
N ARG A 6 8.34 -19.11 -8.07
CA ARG A 6 7.70 -18.77 -6.78
C ARG A 6 8.14 -17.40 -6.28
N ASN A 7 9.44 -17.13 -6.27
CA ASN A 7 10.00 -15.89 -5.76
C ASN A 7 9.55 -14.68 -6.60
N ILE A 8 9.57 -14.79 -7.94
CA ILE A 8 9.07 -13.73 -8.82
C ILE A 8 7.57 -13.53 -8.63
N ALA A 9 6.80 -14.62 -8.53
CA ALA A 9 5.35 -14.55 -8.32
C ALA A 9 5.02 -13.81 -7.02
N ILE A 10 5.72 -14.09 -5.91
CA ILE A 10 5.52 -13.38 -4.63
C ILE A 10 5.76 -11.88 -4.77
N LEU A 11 6.75 -11.46 -5.58
CA LEU A 11 7.06 -10.04 -5.79
C LEU A 11 5.98 -9.34 -6.63
N ILE A 12 5.57 -9.97 -7.74
CA ILE A 12 4.71 -9.34 -8.75
C ILE A 12 3.23 -9.44 -8.39
N PHE A 13 2.82 -10.52 -7.71
CA PHE A 13 1.42 -10.82 -7.43
C PHE A 13 0.65 -9.68 -6.74
N PRO A 14 1.17 -8.99 -5.71
CA PRO A 14 0.45 -7.88 -5.08
C PRO A 14 0.13 -6.73 -6.06
N PHE A 15 1.03 -6.44 -6.99
CA PHE A 15 0.83 -5.40 -7.99
C PHE A 15 -0.22 -5.79 -9.02
N LEU A 16 -0.18 -7.04 -9.50
CA LEU A 16 -1.21 -7.55 -10.41
C LEU A 16 -2.58 -7.56 -9.76
N LEU A 17 -2.67 -8.00 -8.50
CA LEU A 17 -3.92 -7.98 -7.74
C LEU A 17 -4.47 -6.56 -7.61
N MET A 18 -3.62 -5.59 -7.27
CA MET A 18 -4.02 -4.18 -7.18
C MET A 18 -4.55 -3.65 -8.53
N ILE A 19 -3.88 -3.96 -9.64
CA ILE A 19 -4.33 -3.56 -10.98
C ILE A 19 -5.68 -4.19 -11.30
N ILE A 20 -5.83 -5.49 -11.07
CA ILE A 20 -7.09 -6.21 -11.33
C ILE A 20 -8.25 -5.58 -10.53
N VAL A 21 -8.06 -5.36 -9.23
CA VAL A 21 -9.10 -4.74 -8.39
C VAL A 21 -9.48 -3.35 -8.91
N ASN A 22 -8.49 -2.53 -9.26
CA ASN A 22 -8.76 -1.19 -9.81
C ASN A 22 -9.54 -1.26 -11.13
N GLU A 23 -9.15 -2.13 -12.05
CA GLU A 23 -9.84 -2.24 -13.35
C GLU A 23 -11.23 -2.87 -13.25
N VAL A 24 -11.45 -3.80 -12.31
CA VAL A 24 -12.78 -4.38 -12.06
C VAL A 24 -13.72 -3.35 -11.43
N VAL A 25 -13.21 -2.48 -10.56
CA VAL A 25 -14.03 -1.46 -9.87
C VAL A 25 -14.27 -0.23 -10.76
N ARG A 26 -13.33 0.12 -11.63
CA ARG A 26 -13.38 1.34 -12.48
C ARG A 26 -14.74 1.60 -13.16
N PRO A 27 -15.44 0.63 -13.77
CA PRO A 27 -16.72 0.87 -14.45
C PRO A 27 -17.88 1.22 -13.51
N THR A 28 -17.74 0.98 -12.21
CA THR A 28 -18.78 1.27 -11.20
C THR A 28 -18.73 2.70 -10.68
N ILE A 29 -17.71 3.48 -11.09
CA ILE A 29 -17.50 4.85 -10.63
C ILE A 29 -18.18 5.79 -11.60
N MET A 30 -19.22 6.46 -11.12
CA MET A 30 -20.06 7.38 -11.90
C MET A 30 -19.69 8.84 -11.66
N GLU A 31 -18.90 9.13 -10.62
CA GLU A 31 -18.50 10.50 -10.29
C GLU A 31 -17.48 11.05 -11.29
N LYS A 32 -17.45 12.38 -11.40
CA LYS A 32 -16.45 13.06 -12.23
C LYS A 32 -15.05 12.82 -11.65
N PRO A 33 -14.09 12.30 -12.45
CA PRO A 33 -12.75 12.03 -11.96
C PRO A 33 -12.02 13.32 -11.55
N TYR A 34 -11.14 13.20 -10.57
CA TYR A 34 -10.26 14.30 -10.14
C TYR A 34 -9.00 14.34 -11.00
N SER A 35 -8.65 15.52 -11.54
CA SER A 35 -7.41 15.74 -12.30
C SER A 35 -6.46 16.65 -11.54
N LYS A 36 -5.19 16.26 -11.43
CA LYS A 36 -4.12 17.05 -10.82
C LYS A 36 -2.80 16.80 -11.56
N TYR A 37 -2.06 17.85 -11.88
CA TYR A 37 -0.80 17.76 -12.65
C TYR A 37 -0.97 16.97 -13.96
N GLU A 38 -2.05 17.24 -14.70
CA GLU A 38 -2.38 16.57 -15.98
C GLU A 38 -2.68 15.06 -15.86
N ILE A 39 -2.65 14.51 -14.64
CA ILE A 39 -3.00 13.12 -14.37
C ILE A 39 -4.46 13.08 -13.90
N THR A 40 -5.29 12.35 -14.64
CA THR A 40 -6.68 12.09 -14.28
C THR A 40 -6.75 10.82 -13.44
N ALA A 41 -7.15 10.98 -12.19
CA ALA A 41 -7.34 9.88 -11.28
C ALA A 41 -8.70 9.22 -11.46
N MET A 42 -8.85 7.99 -10.94
CA MET A 42 -10.09 7.22 -11.06
C MET A 42 -11.23 7.80 -10.21
N ASN A 43 -10.94 8.16 -8.95
CA ASN A 43 -11.95 8.67 -8.02
C ASN A 43 -12.10 10.20 -8.12
N SER A 44 -13.25 10.72 -7.69
CA SER A 44 -13.49 12.18 -7.58
C SER A 44 -12.77 12.81 -6.38
N ILE A 45 -12.94 14.12 -6.19
CA ILE A 45 -12.51 14.88 -5.00
C ILE A 45 -13.70 15.29 -4.10
N ASP A 46 -14.90 14.81 -4.42
CA ASP A 46 -16.11 15.22 -3.74
C ASP A 46 -16.15 14.70 -2.30
N LYS A 47 -16.78 15.46 -1.41
CA LYS A 47 -17.01 15.08 -0.01
C LYS A 47 -18.17 14.11 0.08
N ILE A 48 -17.88 12.84 -0.16
CA ILE A 48 -18.86 11.74 -0.13
C ILE A 48 -18.64 10.95 1.17
N SER A 49 -19.69 10.73 1.97
CA SER A 49 -19.56 10.11 3.30
C SER A 49 -19.68 8.58 3.30
N ASP A 50 -20.29 8.00 2.26
CA ASP A 50 -20.48 6.56 2.09
C ASP A 50 -19.28 5.86 1.43
N LYS A 51 -18.37 6.61 0.80
CA LYS A 51 -17.14 6.06 0.20
C LYS A 51 -15.96 7.02 0.21
N CYS A 52 -14.76 6.46 0.19
CA CYS A 52 -13.53 7.24 0.11
C CYS A 52 -13.34 7.86 -1.30
N THR A 53 -12.99 9.14 -1.33
CA THR A 53 -12.57 9.88 -2.53
C THR A 53 -11.21 10.55 -2.30
N TRP A 54 -10.70 11.32 -3.27
CA TRP A 54 -9.47 12.11 -3.07
C TRP A 54 -9.54 13.13 -1.95
N ILE A 55 -10.74 13.48 -1.47
CA ILE A 55 -10.84 14.34 -0.29
C ILE A 55 -10.19 13.70 0.93
N CYS A 56 -10.19 12.36 1.04
CA CYS A 56 -9.57 11.66 2.15
C CYS A 56 -8.04 11.79 2.14
N HIS A 57 -7.44 11.86 0.96
CA HIS A 57 -6.03 12.13 0.77
C HIS A 57 -5.71 13.59 1.12
N ASN A 58 -6.52 14.53 0.64
CA ASN A 58 -6.27 15.97 0.84
C ASN A 58 -6.67 16.49 2.23
N ASN A 59 -7.57 15.77 2.91
CA ASN A 59 -8.07 16.09 4.24
C ASN A 59 -8.23 14.80 5.06
N THR A 60 -7.15 14.42 5.73
CA THR A 60 -7.11 13.22 6.59
C THR A 60 -8.14 13.28 7.71
N ARG A 61 -8.54 14.47 8.18
CA ARG A 61 -9.57 14.63 9.21
C ARG A 61 -10.93 14.17 8.71
N PHE A 62 -11.33 14.56 7.51
CA PHE A 62 -12.58 14.09 6.90
C PHE A 62 -12.63 12.56 6.81
N CYS A 63 -11.51 11.94 6.40
CA CYS A 63 -11.39 10.49 6.32
C CYS A 63 -11.59 9.82 7.68
N LYS A 64 -10.92 10.33 8.71
CA LYS A 64 -11.00 9.80 10.08
C LYS A 64 -12.39 9.91 10.70
N GLU A 65 -13.08 11.01 10.44
CA GLU A 65 -14.41 11.26 10.98
C GLU A 65 -15.45 10.34 10.33
N ASN A 66 -15.39 10.14 9.01
CA ASN A 66 -16.45 9.51 8.22
C ASN A 66 -16.20 8.05 7.81
N HIS A 67 -14.95 7.64 7.57
CA HIS A 67 -14.67 6.33 6.95
C HIS A 67 -13.86 5.37 7.82
N VAL A 68 -13.17 5.86 8.83
CA VAL A 68 -12.35 5.00 9.70
C VAL A 68 -13.16 4.54 10.90
N ILE A 69 -13.53 3.26 10.96
CA ILE A 69 -14.39 2.72 12.03
C ILE A 69 -13.55 2.12 13.17
N PHE A 70 -12.61 1.22 12.86
CA PHE A 70 -11.95 0.40 13.87
C PHE A 70 -10.75 1.07 14.56
N LEU A 71 -10.06 1.98 13.87
CA LEU A 71 -8.81 2.57 14.37
C LEU A 71 -9.03 3.80 15.26
N LYS A 72 -10.27 4.30 15.42
CA LYS A 72 -10.59 5.50 16.19
C LYS A 72 -9.95 5.51 17.60
N PRO A 73 -10.00 4.43 18.39
CA PRO A 73 -9.40 4.41 19.73
C PRO A 73 -7.88 4.56 19.73
N TYR A 74 -7.22 4.27 18.60
CA TYR A 74 -5.78 4.21 18.49
C TYR A 74 -5.17 5.40 17.75
N PHE A 75 -5.98 6.39 17.32
CA PHE A 75 -5.50 7.55 16.57
C PHE A 75 -4.37 8.29 17.27
N LYS A 76 -4.41 8.40 18.60
CA LYS A 76 -3.32 9.02 19.37
C LYS A 76 -1.95 8.40 19.05
N TYR A 77 -1.89 7.09 18.86
CA TYR A 77 -0.64 6.37 18.57
C TYR A 77 -0.34 6.35 17.07
N THR A 78 -1.34 6.02 16.25
CA THR A 78 -1.14 5.89 14.81
C THR A 78 -0.82 7.23 14.16
N ASP A 79 -1.39 8.33 14.66
CA ASP A 79 -1.17 9.66 14.10
C ASP A 79 0.25 10.14 14.37
N THR A 80 0.77 9.91 15.59
CA THR A 80 2.15 10.25 15.92
C THR A 80 3.13 9.56 14.99
N ILE A 81 2.93 8.26 14.73
CA ILE A 81 3.79 7.50 13.83
C ILE A 81 3.61 7.98 12.38
N TYR A 82 2.36 8.07 11.92
CA TYR A 82 2.02 8.45 10.55
C TYR A 82 2.56 9.83 10.18
N PHE A 83 2.25 10.85 10.99
CA PHE A 83 2.72 12.20 10.73
C PHE A 83 4.22 12.35 10.99
N GLY A 84 4.80 11.57 11.89
CA GLY A 84 6.26 11.51 12.07
C GLY A 84 6.99 11.06 10.80
N ILE A 85 6.51 10.00 10.15
CA ILE A 85 7.06 9.51 8.86
C ILE A 85 6.89 10.57 7.77
N ILE A 86 5.72 11.21 7.67
CA ILE A 86 5.49 12.29 6.69
C ILE A 86 6.47 13.43 6.91
N SER A 87 6.63 13.90 8.15
CA SER A 87 7.58 14.97 8.48
C SER A 87 9.02 14.58 8.15
N MET A 88 9.41 13.31 8.37
CA MET A 88 10.73 12.81 7.99
C MET A 88 10.92 12.86 6.47
N PHE A 89 9.93 12.45 5.68
CA PHE A 89 10.03 12.48 4.22
C PHE A 89 10.00 13.91 3.67
N GLN A 90 9.22 14.81 4.26
CA GLN A 90 9.23 16.23 3.86
C GLN A 90 10.61 16.88 4.04
N LYS A 91 11.37 16.49 5.07
CA LYS A 91 12.74 16.97 5.31
C LYS A 91 13.76 16.55 4.24
N THR A 92 13.45 15.58 3.38
CA THR A 92 14.33 15.19 2.26
C THR A 92 14.40 16.22 1.13
N GLY A 93 13.53 17.24 1.14
CA GLY A 93 13.44 18.24 0.07
C GLY A 93 12.67 17.76 -1.17
N ASN A 94 12.46 16.44 -1.34
CA ASN A 94 11.64 15.88 -2.41
C ASN A 94 10.71 14.79 -1.85
N TYR A 95 9.59 15.24 -1.27
CA TYR A 95 8.60 14.36 -0.64
C TYR A 95 8.07 13.27 -1.59
N GLY A 96 7.76 13.62 -2.84
CA GLY A 96 7.25 12.66 -3.82
C GLY A 96 8.24 11.54 -4.12
N LEU A 97 9.50 11.90 -4.38
CA LEU A 97 10.56 10.93 -4.64
C LEU A 97 10.85 10.06 -3.41
N ALA A 98 10.89 10.64 -2.21
CA ALA A 98 11.10 9.89 -0.98
C ALA A 98 10.02 8.82 -0.78
N ASN A 99 8.74 9.16 -1.02
CA ASN A 99 7.66 8.18 -0.94
C ASN A 99 7.85 7.02 -1.93
N ILE A 100 8.24 7.29 -3.17
CA ILE A 100 8.49 6.25 -4.17
C ILE A 100 9.64 5.35 -3.72
N ILE A 101 10.77 5.91 -3.32
CA ILE A 101 11.95 5.14 -2.93
C ILE A 101 11.66 4.28 -1.70
N PHE A 102 11.14 4.86 -0.63
CA PHE A 102 11.01 4.15 0.65
C PHE A 102 9.78 3.24 0.69
N LEU A 103 8.61 3.70 0.24
CA LEU A 103 7.37 2.97 0.40
C LEU A 103 7.03 2.07 -0.79
N VAL A 104 7.38 2.46 -2.01
CA VAL A 104 7.02 1.69 -3.23
C VAL A 104 8.13 0.70 -3.61
N VAL A 105 9.39 1.07 -3.42
CA VAL A 105 10.54 0.22 -3.82
C VAL A 105 11.14 -0.52 -2.63
N LEU A 106 11.70 0.22 -1.67
CA LEU A 106 12.50 -0.38 -0.60
C LEU A 106 11.67 -1.30 0.32
N SER A 107 10.53 -0.82 0.80
CA SER A 107 9.70 -1.59 1.74
C SER A 107 9.18 -2.90 1.12
N PRO A 108 8.62 -2.93 -0.11
CA PRO A 108 8.20 -4.18 -0.74
C PRO A 108 9.37 -5.14 -1.02
N LEU A 109 10.53 -4.63 -1.44
CA LEU A 109 11.71 -5.47 -1.66
C LEU A 109 12.24 -6.09 -0.36
N LEU A 110 12.23 -5.33 0.75
CA LEU A 110 12.61 -5.87 2.07
C LEU A 110 11.64 -6.95 2.54
N ILE A 111 10.33 -6.71 2.44
CA ILE A 111 9.30 -7.69 2.80
C ILE A 111 9.47 -8.96 1.95
N TRP A 112 9.63 -8.79 0.64
CA TRP A 112 9.88 -9.89 -0.29
C TRP A 112 11.12 -10.70 0.07
N PHE A 113 12.24 -10.03 0.37
CA PHE A 113 13.48 -10.67 0.80
C PHE A 113 13.28 -11.51 2.07
N PHE A 114 12.60 -10.96 3.09
CA PHE A 114 12.33 -11.66 4.33
C PHE A 114 11.41 -12.86 4.14
N ILE A 115 10.37 -12.74 3.29
CA ILE A 115 9.49 -13.87 2.95
C ILE A 115 10.29 -14.99 2.29
N ILE A 116 11.14 -14.68 1.30
CA ILE A 116 11.98 -15.69 0.64
C ILE A 116 12.90 -16.37 1.64
N LYS A 117 13.55 -15.58 2.51
CA LYS A 117 14.45 -16.13 3.53
C LYS A 117 13.70 -17.09 4.46
N SER A 118 12.51 -16.70 4.91
CA SER A 118 11.63 -17.56 5.74
C SER A 118 11.25 -18.86 5.03
N LEU A 119 10.86 -18.79 3.75
CA LEU A 119 10.50 -19.97 2.97
C LEU A 119 11.69 -20.91 2.73
N ASN A 120 12.88 -20.37 2.52
CA ASN A 120 14.08 -21.19 2.32
C ASN A 120 14.48 -21.93 3.61
N ILE A 121 14.39 -21.26 4.76
CA ILE A 121 14.60 -21.90 6.08
C ILE A 121 13.57 -23.01 6.29
N GLN A 122 12.30 -22.76 5.97
CA GLN A 122 11.25 -23.78 6.09
C GLN A 122 11.52 -24.99 5.18
N ASP A 123 11.99 -24.76 3.95
CA ASP A 123 12.37 -25.84 3.04
C ASP A 123 13.51 -26.70 3.62
N GLU A 124 14.49 -26.09 4.29
CA GLU A 124 15.61 -26.80 4.93
C GLU A 124 15.15 -27.63 6.13
N ILE A 125 14.32 -27.07 7.01
CA ILE A 125 13.71 -27.78 8.13
C ILE A 125 12.95 -29.03 7.63
N ASN A 126 12.17 -28.86 6.55
CA ASN A 126 11.39 -29.96 5.98
C ASN A 126 12.27 -31.06 5.38
N LYS A 127 13.44 -30.73 4.83
CA LYS A 127 14.40 -31.73 4.35
C LYS A 127 15.01 -32.53 5.49
N LEU A 128 15.44 -31.85 6.55
CA LEU A 128 16.04 -32.50 7.73
C LEU A 128 15.04 -33.44 8.43
N LYS A 129 13.75 -33.05 8.50
CA LYS A 129 12.70 -33.91 9.06
C LYS A 129 12.45 -35.19 8.27
N LYS A 130 12.69 -35.19 6.95
CA LYS A 130 12.50 -36.38 6.08
C LYS A 130 13.69 -37.33 6.08
N GLN A 131 14.83 -36.89 6.61
CA GLN A 131 16.05 -37.70 6.73
C GLN A 131 16.12 -38.47 8.07
N LYS A 132 15.22 -38.17 8.99
CA LYS A 132 14.95 -38.97 10.19
C LYS A 132 13.83 -39.95 9.90
#